data_AF-A0A645HLZ9-F1
#
_entry.id   AF-A0A645HLZ9-F1
#
_cell.length_a   1.000
_cell.length_b   1.000
_cell.length_c   1.000
_cell.angle_alpha   90.00
_cell.angle_beta   90.00
_cell.angle_gamma   90.00
#
_symmetry.space_group_name_H-M   'P 1'
#
loop_
_entity.id
_entity.type
_entity.pdbx_description
1 polymer ?
#
loop_
_entity_poly.entity_id
_entity_poly.type
_entity_poly.pdbx_seq_one_letter_code
_entity_poly.pdbx_strand_id
1 'polypeptide(L)'
;MSEEVSATLPYSNKPFSVPQNVYIIGTMNTADRSLALLDTALRRRFSFVEMMPDANVLRSIGADKVEELDVAQMLEVINERIAHLYDREHTIGHAFFTCLKDDPSIERLQSIFEKSVIPLLQEYFYEDYRKIQMVLGDNGKKNPDLKFILDEKIVTKSIFKDNVEDVIDLPEMKYSINKKALTNIQSYLEIM
;
A
#
# COMPACT_ATOMS: atom_id res chain seq x y z
N MET A 1 25.66 34.25 -11.93
CA MET A 1 24.82 35.46 -11.93
C MET A 1 24.15 35.74 -13.30
N SER A 2 24.15 34.83 -14.29
CA SER A 2 23.74 35.17 -15.67
C SER A 2 22.31 34.77 -16.09
N GLU A 3 21.46 34.27 -15.18
CA GLU A 3 20.12 33.73 -15.53
C GLU A 3 18.99 34.35 -14.66
N GLU A 4 19.18 35.55 -14.10
CA GLU A 4 18.10 36.24 -13.38
C GLU A 4 17.03 36.73 -14.39
N VAL A 5 15.79 36.27 -14.21
CA VAL A 5 14.66 36.62 -15.08
C VAL A 5 13.53 37.23 -14.24
N SER A 6 13.00 38.35 -14.70
CA SER A 6 11.82 39.01 -14.15
C SER A 6 10.66 38.93 -15.15
N ALA A 7 9.44 38.75 -14.65
CA ALA A 7 8.22 38.71 -15.45
C ALA A 7 7.20 39.74 -14.95
N THR A 8 6.35 40.26 -15.85
CA THR A 8 5.25 41.15 -15.46
C THR A 8 4.02 40.33 -15.08
N LEU A 9 3.51 40.53 -13.86
CA LEU A 9 2.32 39.83 -13.38
C LEU A 9 1.06 40.30 -14.11
N PRO A 10 0.18 39.41 -14.58
CA PRO A 10 -0.94 39.76 -15.47
C PRO A 10 -2.03 40.59 -14.80
N TYR A 11 -2.20 40.46 -13.48
CA TYR A 11 -3.26 41.16 -12.74
C TYR A 11 -2.81 42.52 -12.19
N SER A 12 -1.58 42.61 -11.68
CA SER A 12 -1.07 43.85 -11.07
C SER A 12 -0.27 44.71 -12.04
N ASN A 13 0.13 44.17 -13.20
CA ASN A 13 1.05 44.78 -14.15
C ASN A 13 2.40 45.21 -13.53
N LYS A 14 2.81 44.57 -12.42
CA LYS A 14 4.09 44.84 -11.76
C LYS A 14 5.14 43.80 -12.14
N PRO A 15 6.42 44.19 -12.26
CA PRO A 15 7.52 43.25 -12.41
C PRO A 15 7.68 42.40 -11.14
N PHE A 16 8.00 41.12 -11.32
CA PHE A 16 8.23 40.15 -10.27
C PHE A 16 9.35 39.18 -10.66
N SER A 17 10.24 38.90 -9.72
CA SER A 17 11.27 37.87 -9.80
C SER A 17 11.27 37.03 -8.51
N VAL A 18 11.75 35.79 -8.61
CA VAL A 18 11.92 34.91 -7.43
C VAL A 18 13.29 35.21 -6.79
N PRO A 19 13.36 35.63 -5.52
CA PRO A 19 14.63 35.91 -4.85
C PRO A 19 15.52 34.67 -4.70
N GLN A 20 16.83 34.85 -4.68
CA GLN A 20 17.81 33.76 -4.53
C GLN A 20 17.74 33.03 -3.18
N ASN A 21 17.18 33.68 -2.15
CA ASN A 21 17.05 33.12 -0.81
C ASN A 21 15.73 32.34 -0.61
N VAL A 22 14.98 32.06 -1.68
CA VAL A 22 13.77 31.25 -1.64
C VAL A 22 14.06 29.82 -2.08
N TYR A 23 13.65 28.87 -1.26
CA TYR A 23 13.72 27.44 -1.54
C TYR A 23 12.30 26.88 -1.67
N ILE A 24 12.07 26.04 -2.67
CA ILE A 24 10.78 25.35 -2.88
C ILE A 24 11.01 23.87 -2.66
N ILE A 25 10.36 23.32 -1.63
CA ILE A 25 10.35 21.89 -1.35
C ILE A 25 8.97 21.36 -1.65
N GLY A 26 8.87 20.47 -2.63
CA GLY A 26 7.65 19.75 -2.98
C GLY A 26 7.69 18.33 -2.45
N THR A 27 6.54 17.80 -2.06
CA THR A 27 6.34 16.36 -1.88
C THR A 27 5.45 15.85 -3.01
N MET A 28 5.71 14.64 -3.48
CA MET A 28 4.98 14.03 -4.58
C MET A 28 4.65 12.60 -4.19
N ASN A 29 3.38 12.21 -4.34
CA ASN A 29 2.98 10.82 -4.25
C ASN A 29 3.20 10.18 -5.63
N THR A 30 4.14 9.25 -5.73
CA THR A 30 4.48 8.58 -6.99
C THR A 30 3.46 7.52 -7.40
N ALA A 31 2.66 6.99 -6.47
CA ALA A 31 1.61 6.02 -6.79
C ALA A 31 0.46 6.66 -7.60
N ASP A 32 0.24 7.97 -7.44
CA ASP A 32 -0.85 8.68 -8.12
C ASP A 32 -0.43 9.12 -9.54
N ARG A 33 -0.88 8.36 -10.54
CA ARG A 33 -0.61 8.64 -11.96
C ARG A 33 -1.51 9.71 -12.57
N SER A 34 -2.50 10.24 -11.84
CA SER A 34 -3.42 11.25 -12.38
C SER A 34 -2.74 12.57 -12.79
N LEU A 35 -1.53 12.83 -12.28
CA LEU A 35 -0.77 14.07 -12.51
C LEU A 35 0.46 13.91 -13.41
N ALA A 36 0.63 12.76 -14.07
CA ALA A 36 1.82 12.43 -14.87
C ALA A 36 2.15 13.44 -16.00
N LEU A 37 1.19 14.28 -16.43
CA LEU A 37 1.42 15.34 -17.43
C LEU A 37 2.07 16.61 -16.85
N LEU A 38 1.78 16.95 -15.58
CA LEU A 38 2.37 18.10 -14.88
C LEU A 38 3.88 17.91 -14.65
N ASP A 39 4.29 16.64 -14.60
CA ASP A 39 5.64 16.20 -14.29
C ASP A 39 6.70 16.67 -15.27
N THR A 40 6.43 16.76 -16.58
CA THR A 40 7.54 16.99 -17.54
C THR A 40 8.18 18.38 -17.40
N ALA A 41 7.39 19.42 -17.11
CA ALA A 41 7.89 20.77 -16.93
C ALA A 41 8.53 20.96 -15.53
N LEU A 42 7.94 20.35 -14.50
CA LEU A 42 8.49 20.37 -13.14
C LEU A 42 9.78 19.55 -13.03
N ARG A 43 9.86 18.40 -13.72
CA ARG A 43 11.05 17.55 -13.76
C ARG A 43 12.31 18.24 -14.26
N ARG A 44 12.17 19.30 -15.05
CA ARG A 44 13.29 20.13 -15.53
C ARG A 44 13.70 21.25 -14.56
N ARG A 45 12.87 21.56 -13.56
CA ARG A 45 13.05 22.69 -12.63
C ARG A 45 13.40 22.26 -11.21
N PHE A 46 13.12 21.02 -10.86
CA PHE A 46 13.37 20.47 -9.52
C PHE A 46 14.48 19.41 -9.57
N SER A 47 15.22 19.29 -8.47
CA SER A 47 16.01 18.10 -8.18
C SER A 47 15.13 17.13 -7.41
N PHE A 48 15.13 15.84 -7.80
CA PHE A 48 14.27 14.82 -7.21
C PHE A 48 15.09 13.96 -6.27
N VAL A 49 14.59 13.80 -5.05
CA VAL A 49 15.11 12.86 -4.06
C VAL A 49 13.99 11.87 -3.79
N GLU A 50 14.22 10.61 -4.18
CA GLU A 50 13.25 9.54 -3.97
C GLU A 50 13.25 9.11 -2.49
N MET A 51 12.05 8.96 -1.93
CA MET A 51 11.82 8.54 -0.55
C MET A 51 11.03 7.25 -0.52
N MET A 52 11.69 6.12 -0.82
CA MET A 52 11.09 4.79 -0.75
C MET A 52 10.75 4.40 0.70
N PRO A 53 9.77 3.49 0.92
CA PRO A 53 9.54 2.93 2.25
C PRO A 53 10.80 2.28 2.82
N ASP A 54 11.25 2.79 3.97
CA ASP A 54 12.39 2.24 4.71
C ASP A 54 11.93 1.56 6.01
N ALA A 55 12.03 0.23 6.07
CA ALA A 55 11.67 -0.54 7.26
C ALA A 55 12.64 -0.32 8.44
N ASN A 56 13.87 0.15 8.19
CA ASN A 56 14.82 0.46 9.27
C ASN A 56 14.35 1.63 10.14
N VAL A 57 13.47 2.49 9.63
CA VAL A 57 12.84 3.55 10.42
C VAL A 57 12.08 2.93 11.60
N LEU A 58 11.35 1.83 11.40
CA LEU A 58 10.64 1.14 12.48
C LEU A 58 11.61 0.65 13.55
N ARG A 59 12.76 0.10 13.16
CA ARG A 59 13.81 -0.34 14.08
C ARG A 59 14.38 0.83 14.88
N SER A 60 14.63 1.95 14.20
CA SER A 60 15.22 3.14 14.82
C SER A 60 14.31 3.78 15.89
N ILE A 61 12.99 3.65 15.73
CA ILE A 61 12.00 4.22 16.66
C ILE A 61 11.45 3.20 17.67
N GLY A 62 11.84 1.92 17.56
CA GLY A 62 11.36 0.83 18.41
C GLY A 62 9.93 0.35 18.10
N ALA A 63 9.48 0.47 16.85
CA ALA A 63 8.17 0.04 16.35
C ALA A 63 8.24 -1.25 15.50
N ASP A 64 9.37 -1.97 15.56
CA ASP A 64 9.66 -3.09 14.69
C ASP A 64 9.25 -4.46 15.25
N LYS A 65 8.66 -4.50 16.45
CA LYS A 65 8.24 -5.75 17.10
C LYS A 65 6.83 -5.68 17.66
N VAL A 66 6.11 -6.78 17.48
CA VAL A 66 4.85 -7.08 18.18
C VAL A 66 4.97 -8.54 18.63
N GLU A 67 5.02 -8.78 19.93
CA GLU A 67 5.32 -10.12 20.47
C GLU A 67 6.59 -10.72 19.84
N GLU A 68 6.53 -11.90 19.23
CA GLU A 68 7.64 -12.53 18.50
C GLU A 68 7.79 -12.09 17.02
N LEU A 69 6.87 -11.29 16.48
CA LEU A 69 6.88 -10.86 15.08
C LEU A 69 7.89 -9.72 14.85
N ASP A 70 8.73 -9.88 13.83
CA ASP A 70 9.52 -8.78 13.25
C ASP A 70 8.70 -8.04 12.17
N VAL A 71 8.11 -6.91 12.57
CA VAL A 71 7.22 -6.11 11.72
C VAL A 71 7.96 -5.49 10.55
N ALA A 72 9.23 -5.10 10.74
CA ALA A 72 10.03 -4.51 9.68
C ALA A 72 10.41 -5.56 8.62
N GLN A 73 10.79 -6.77 9.03
CA GLN A 73 11.02 -7.88 8.10
C GLN A 73 9.74 -8.27 7.35
N MET A 74 8.61 -8.34 8.06
CA MET A 74 7.30 -8.61 7.43
C MET A 74 6.95 -7.54 6.38
N LEU A 75 7.17 -6.25 6.68
CA LEU A 75 6.94 -5.15 5.74
C LEU A 75 7.84 -5.26 4.51
N GLU A 76 9.11 -5.61 4.67
CA GLU A 76 10.05 -5.83 3.57
C GLU A 76 9.55 -6.96 2.65
N VAL A 77 9.15 -8.10 3.20
CA VAL A 77 8.61 -9.24 2.44
C VAL A 77 7.33 -8.88 1.69
N ILE A 78 6.41 -8.16 2.34
CA ILE A 78 5.17 -7.67 1.70
C ILE A 78 5.51 -6.73 0.54
N ASN A 79 6.40 -5.77 0.77
CA ASN A 79 6.79 -4.79 -0.25
C ASN A 79 7.54 -5.42 -1.42
N GLU A 80 8.38 -6.42 -1.18
CA GLU A 80 9.01 -7.20 -2.24
C GLU A 80 7.96 -7.86 -3.13
N ARG A 81 6.95 -8.51 -2.54
CA ARG A 81 5.87 -9.16 -3.29
C ARG A 81 5.03 -8.15 -4.09
N ILE A 82 4.70 -7.01 -3.50
CA ILE A 82 3.98 -5.93 -4.20
C ILE A 82 4.80 -5.43 -5.40
N ALA A 83 6.09 -5.19 -5.22
CA ALA A 83 6.95 -4.70 -6.30
C ALA A 83 7.02 -5.67 -7.50
N HIS A 84 6.94 -6.98 -7.24
CA HIS A 84 6.91 -8.00 -8.28
C HIS A 84 5.53 -8.18 -8.95
N LEU A 85 4.44 -8.04 -8.18
CA LEU A 85 3.08 -8.29 -8.67
C LEU A 85 2.38 -7.05 -9.24
N TYR A 86 2.86 -5.85 -8.88
CA TYR A 86 2.30 -4.56 -9.26
C TYR A 86 3.38 -3.64 -9.82
N ASP A 87 4.02 -2.83 -8.97
CA ASP A 87 5.21 -2.06 -9.28
C ASP A 87 5.88 -1.53 -8.00
N ARG A 88 7.04 -0.90 -8.14
CA ARG A 88 7.79 -0.32 -7.01
C ARG A 88 7.16 0.94 -6.41
N GLU A 89 6.28 1.65 -7.12
CA GLU A 89 5.70 2.92 -6.64
C GLU A 89 4.53 2.69 -5.67
N HIS A 90 3.97 1.49 -5.66
CA HIS A 90 2.84 1.10 -4.80
C HIS A 90 3.25 0.29 -3.56
N THR A 91 4.54 0.27 -3.20
CA THR A 91 4.97 -0.34 -1.93
C THR A 91 4.37 0.38 -0.72
N ILE A 92 4.09 -0.35 0.34
CA ILE A 92 3.48 0.15 1.58
C ILE A 92 4.50 0.94 2.40
N GLY A 93 4.15 2.17 2.77
CA GLY A 93 4.97 3.03 3.63
C GLY A 93 5.05 2.54 5.08
N HIS A 94 6.23 2.66 5.71
CA HIS A 94 6.44 2.34 7.12
C HIS A 94 5.58 3.19 8.08
N ALA A 95 5.07 4.33 7.62
CA ALA A 95 4.23 5.24 8.41
C ALA A 95 3.02 4.53 9.06
N PHE A 96 2.42 3.55 8.38
CA PHE A 96 1.29 2.76 8.92
C PHE A 96 1.63 2.06 10.24
N PHE A 97 2.90 1.66 10.40
CA PHE A 97 3.38 0.85 11.52
C PHE A 97 4.04 1.70 12.62
N THR A 98 4.29 2.99 12.40
CA THR A 98 4.97 3.85 13.39
C THR A 98 4.21 3.96 14.72
N CYS A 99 2.87 3.83 14.69
CA CYS A 99 2.04 3.81 15.88
C CYS A 99 2.25 2.58 16.79
N LEU A 100 2.91 1.52 16.31
CA LEU A 100 3.30 0.37 17.15
C LEU A 100 4.39 0.72 18.17
N LYS A 101 5.07 1.87 18.00
CA LYS A 101 5.97 2.40 19.03
C LYS A 101 5.26 2.59 20.37
N ASP A 102 4.03 3.13 20.32
CA ASP A 102 3.27 3.46 21.52
C ASP A 102 2.38 2.30 21.98
N ASP A 103 1.95 1.46 21.04
CA ASP A 103 1.05 0.33 21.27
C ASP A 103 1.47 -0.90 20.43
N PRO A 104 2.49 -1.67 20.88
CA PRO A 104 3.00 -2.84 20.17
C PRO A 104 2.12 -4.08 20.43
N SER A 105 0.83 -3.99 20.14
CA SER A 105 -0.17 -5.04 20.38
C SER A 105 -0.68 -5.69 19.10
N ILE A 106 -1.15 -6.93 19.22
CA ILE A 106 -1.80 -7.65 18.11
C ILE A 106 -3.11 -6.98 17.69
N GLU A 107 -3.84 -6.36 18.62
CA GLU A 107 -5.05 -5.59 18.33
C GLU A 107 -4.75 -4.35 17.48
N ARG A 108 -3.62 -3.69 17.77
CA ARG A 108 -3.17 -2.55 16.95
C ARG A 108 -2.76 -3.02 15.56
N LEU A 109 -2.04 -4.13 15.47
CA LEU A 109 -1.64 -4.74 14.19
C LEU A 109 -2.85 -5.18 13.35
N GLN A 110 -3.84 -5.83 13.98
CA GLN A 110 -5.13 -6.14 13.36
C GLN A 110 -5.74 -4.87 12.77
N SER A 111 -5.82 -3.79 13.55
CA SER A 111 -6.46 -2.55 13.07
C SER A 111 -5.71 -1.93 11.90
N ILE A 112 -4.38 -2.04 11.85
CA ILE A 112 -3.56 -1.59 10.71
C ILE A 112 -3.92 -2.43 9.46
N PHE A 113 -3.99 -3.76 9.60
CA PHE A 113 -4.29 -4.63 8.47
C PHE A 113 -5.73 -4.48 7.98
N GLU A 114 -6.71 -4.49 8.88
CA GLU A 114 -8.14 -4.44 8.55
C GLU A 114 -8.55 -3.11 7.92
N LYS A 115 -7.98 -1.98 8.39
CA LYS A 115 -8.41 -0.63 7.97
C LYS A 115 -7.49 0.03 6.95
N SER A 116 -6.27 -0.48 6.77
CA SER A 116 -5.28 0.17 5.90
C SER A 116 -4.65 -0.80 4.92
N VAL A 117 -3.95 -1.84 5.37
CA VAL A 117 -3.19 -2.73 4.45
C VAL A 117 -4.11 -3.49 3.51
N ILE A 118 -5.13 -4.20 4.01
CA ILE A 118 -6.03 -4.99 3.17
C ILE A 118 -6.84 -4.09 2.22
N PRO A 119 -7.48 -2.99 2.67
CA PRO A 119 -8.16 -2.05 1.77
C PRO A 119 -7.24 -1.51 0.66
N LEU A 120 -5.99 -1.17 0.99
CA LEU A 120 -5.01 -0.70 0.00
C LEU A 120 -4.67 -1.77 -1.03
N LEU A 121 -4.47 -3.03 -0.59
CA LEU A 121 -4.24 -4.15 -1.50
C LEU A 121 -5.46 -4.45 -2.38
N GLN A 122 -6.68 -4.26 -1.87
CA GLN A 122 -7.92 -4.38 -2.65
C GLN A 122 -8.02 -3.31 -3.74
N GLU A 123 -7.52 -2.10 -3.48
CA GLU A 123 -7.43 -1.01 -4.47
C GLU A 123 -6.38 -1.33 -5.54
N TYR A 124 -5.20 -1.82 -5.14
CA TYR A 124 -4.12 -2.17 -6.07
C TYR A 124 -4.48 -3.36 -6.96
N PHE A 125 -5.02 -4.42 -6.37
CA PHE A 125 -5.37 -5.67 -7.05
C PHE A 125 -6.87 -5.78 -7.28
N TYR A 126 -7.44 -4.79 -7.98
CA TYR A 126 -8.86 -4.74 -8.29
C TYR A 126 -9.39 -6.09 -8.82
N GLU A 127 -10.34 -6.67 -8.11
CA GLU A 127 -10.97 -7.99 -8.36
C GLU A 127 -10.04 -9.22 -8.34
N ASP A 128 -8.74 -9.09 -8.06
CA ASP A 128 -7.78 -10.20 -8.05
C ASP A 128 -7.26 -10.53 -6.63
N TYR A 129 -8.16 -11.09 -5.82
CA TYR A 129 -7.85 -11.52 -4.45
C TYR A 129 -6.77 -12.59 -4.35
N ARG A 130 -6.46 -13.31 -5.45
CA ARG A 130 -5.35 -14.28 -5.47
C ARG A 130 -4.01 -13.59 -5.35
N LYS A 131 -3.85 -12.40 -5.96
CA LYS A 131 -2.64 -11.59 -5.79
C LYS A 131 -2.53 -11.07 -4.36
N ILE A 132 -3.65 -10.69 -3.73
CA ILE A 132 -3.67 -10.31 -2.31
C ILE A 132 -3.21 -11.49 -1.44
N GLN A 133 -3.73 -12.70 -1.70
CA GLN A 133 -3.26 -13.92 -1.01
C GLN A 133 -1.76 -14.15 -1.22
N MET A 134 -1.23 -13.95 -2.42
CA MET A 134 0.21 -14.08 -2.68
C MET A 134 1.04 -13.05 -1.91
N VAL A 135 0.61 -11.78 -1.89
CA VAL A 135 1.29 -10.72 -1.13
C VAL A 135 1.32 -11.06 0.37
N LEU A 136 0.19 -11.50 0.91
CA LEU A 136 0.03 -11.86 2.32
C LEU A 136 0.54 -13.28 2.67
N GLY A 137 1.13 -14.01 1.72
CA GLY A 137 1.66 -15.37 1.92
C GLY A 137 0.61 -16.46 2.12
N ASP A 138 -0.68 -16.16 1.97
CA ASP A 138 -1.79 -17.09 2.21
C ASP A 138 -1.75 -18.31 1.28
N ASN A 139 -1.12 -18.20 0.10
CA ASN A 139 -0.89 -19.31 -0.82
C ASN A 139 0.07 -20.37 -0.26
N GLY A 140 0.94 -20.01 0.70
CA GLY A 140 1.86 -20.92 1.38
C GLY A 140 1.31 -21.52 2.67
N LYS A 141 0.26 -20.93 3.25
CA LYS A 141 -0.31 -21.34 4.54
C LYS A 141 -1.08 -22.64 4.40
N LYS A 142 -0.64 -23.66 5.13
CA LYS A 142 -1.28 -24.99 5.16
C LYS A 142 -2.59 -24.98 5.95
N ASN A 143 -2.67 -24.16 7.01
CA ASN A 143 -3.87 -24.03 7.82
C ASN A 143 -4.75 -22.89 7.28
N PRO A 144 -5.97 -23.18 6.78
CA PRO A 144 -6.89 -22.15 6.31
C PRO A 144 -7.25 -21.09 7.37
N ASP A 145 -7.23 -21.46 8.67
CA ASP A 145 -7.55 -20.52 9.75
C ASP A 145 -6.53 -19.38 9.89
N LEU A 146 -5.32 -19.56 9.35
CA LEU A 146 -4.24 -18.57 9.35
C LEU A 146 -4.23 -17.70 8.09
N LYS A 147 -5.03 -18.04 7.07
CA LYS A 147 -5.15 -17.22 5.86
C LYS A 147 -5.90 -15.93 6.19
N PHE A 148 -5.39 -14.79 5.75
CA PHE A 148 -6.07 -13.49 5.89
C PHE A 148 -7.25 -13.37 4.92
N ILE A 149 -7.10 -13.92 3.71
CA ILE A 149 -8.13 -13.98 2.68
C ILE A 149 -8.51 -15.44 2.44
N LEU A 150 -9.77 -15.78 2.74
CA LEU A 150 -10.32 -17.10 2.46
C LEU A 150 -10.82 -17.17 1.03
N ASP A 151 -10.58 -18.30 0.38
CA ASP A 151 -11.07 -18.67 -0.94
C ASP A 151 -12.07 -19.82 -0.82
N GLU A 152 -13.36 -19.56 -1.10
CA GLU A 152 -14.44 -20.55 -1.06
C GLU A 152 -14.99 -20.79 -2.46
N LYS A 153 -15.16 -22.06 -2.85
CA LYS A 153 -15.82 -22.39 -4.12
C LYS A 153 -17.29 -22.01 -4.06
N ILE A 154 -17.77 -21.29 -5.07
CA ILE A 154 -19.18 -20.91 -5.18
C ILE A 154 -20.00 -22.13 -5.63
N VAL A 155 -21.02 -22.49 -4.83
CA VAL A 155 -22.04 -23.45 -5.23
C VAL A 155 -23.29 -22.67 -5.68
N THR A 156 -23.36 -22.37 -6.97
CA THR A 156 -24.38 -21.56 -7.65
C THR A 156 -25.83 -21.94 -7.30
N LYS A 157 -26.12 -23.24 -7.18
CA LYS A 157 -27.44 -23.80 -6.80
C LYS A 157 -27.93 -23.37 -5.43
N SER A 158 -27.03 -22.92 -4.55
CA SER A 158 -27.37 -22.44 -3.21
C SER A 158 -27.66 -20.94 -3.14
N ILE A 159 -27.26 -20.18 -4.18
CA ILE A 159 -27.34 -18.72 -4.20
C ILE A 159 -28.55 -18.25 -5.02
N PHE A 160 -28.78 -18.87 -6.17
CA PHE A 160 -29.85 -18.49 -7.08
C PHE A 160 -30.94 -19.56 -7.14
N LYS A 161 -32.19 -19.13 -7.27
CA LYS A 161 -33.35 -20.03 -7.32
C LYS A 161 -33.51 -20.75 -8.67
N ASP A 162 -32.92 -20.20 -9.73
CA ASP A 162 -32.92 -20.75 -11.09
C ASP A 162 -31.49 -21.11 -11.53
N ASN A 163 -31.36 -22.00 -12.53
CA ASN A 163 -30.05 -22.32 -13.13
C ASN A 163 -29.55 -21.13 -13.96
N VAL A 164 -28.70 -20.30 -13.34
CA VAL A 164 -28.09 -19.12 -13.99
C VAL A 164 -26.75 -19.41 -14.64
N GLU A 165 -26.19 -20.61 -14.45
CA GLU A 165 -24.90 -21.05 -14.98
C GLU A 165 -24.85 -21.00 -16.52
N ASP A 166 -25.99 -21.20 -17.19
CA ASP A 166 -26.09 -21.17 -18.66
C ASP A 166 -26.30 -19.75 -19.22
N VAL A 167 -26.46 -18.73 -18.35
CA VAL A 167 -26.89 -17.37 -18.75
C VAL A 167 -25.81 -16.31 -18.46
N ILE A 168 -24.97 -16.51 -17.44
CA ILE A 168 -23.98 -15.53 -16.99
C ILE A 168 -22.69 -16.25 -16.58
N ASP A 169 -21.54 -15.70 -16.99
CA ASP A 169 -20.23 -16.12 -16.49
C ASP A 169 -20.09 -15.67 -15.01
N LEU A 170 -20.27 -16.61 -14.09
CA LEU A 170 -20.21 -16.36 -12.65
C LEU A 170 -18.80 -16.65 -12.14
N PRO A 171 -18.27 -15.84 -11.20
CA PRO A 171 -17.00 -16.14 -10.58
C PRO A 171 -17.05 -17.50 -9.88
N GLU A 172 -16.02 -18.33 -10.07
CA GLU A 172 -15.93 -19.67 -9.47
C GLU A 172 -15.60 -19.63 -7.97
N MET A 173 -15.01 -18.52 -7.51
CA MET A 173 -14.49 -18.35 -6.16
C MET A 173 -15.08 -17.10 -5.50
N LYS A 174 -15.44 -17.24 -4.23
CA LYS A 174 -15.79 -16.15 -3.34
C LYS A 174 -14.62 -15.90 -2.39
N TYR A 175 -14.28 -14.64 -2.21
CA TYR A 175 -13.25 -14.23 -1.26
C TYR A 175 -13.85 -13.50 -0.06
N SER A 176 -13.28 -13.73 1.12
CA SER A 176 -13.67 -13.02 2.34
C SER A 176 -12.49 -12.82 3.27
N ILE A 177 -12.54 -11.74 4.08
CA ILE A 177 -11.50 -11.44 5.07
C ILE A 177 -11.74 -12.33 6.31
N ASN A 178 -10.72 -13.09 6.69
CA ASN A 178 -10.72 -13.88 7.91
C ASN A 178 -10.33 -13.02 9.12
N LYS A 179 -11.33 -12.53 9.86
CA LYS A 179 -11.08 -11.73 11.06
C LYS A 179 -10.34 -12.50 12.16
N LYS A 180 -10.45 -13.82 12.20
CA LYS A 180 -9.75 -14.65 13.20
C LYS A 180 -8.26 -14.72 12.92
N ALA A 181 -7.86 -14.73 11.64
CA ALA A 181 -6.45 -14.69 11.27
C ALA A 181 -5.81 -13.36 11.70
N LEU A 182 -6.54 -12.25 11.61
CA LEU A 182 -6.04 -10.93 11.99
C LEU A 182 -5.75 -10.78 13.49
N THR A 183 -6.42 -11.56 14.34
CA THR A 183 -6.17 -11.60 15.79
C THR A 183 -5.15 -12.66 16.20
N ASN A 184 -4.53 -13.35 15.25
CA ASN A 184 -3.61 -14.45 15.52
C ASN A 184 -2.21 -14.10 15.00
N ILE A 185 -1.25 -13.94 15.92
CA ILE A 185 0.14 -13.59 15.62
C ILE A 185 0.79 -14.58 14.63
N GLN A 186 0.43 -15.86 14.68
CA GLN A 186 0.94 -16.90 13.78
C GLN A 186 0.61 -16.62 12.31
N SER A 187 -0.53 -15.97 12.03
CA SER A 187 -0.92 -15.58 10.67
C SER A 187 0.06 -14.58 10.06
N TYR A 188 0.66 -13.73 10.87
CA TYR A 188 1.65 -12.73 10.46
C TYR A 188 3.05 -13.33 10.36
N LEU A 189 3.41 -14.24 11.26
CA LEU A 189 4.67 -14.98 11.19
C LEU A 189 4.79 -15.77 9.87
N GLU A 190 3.71 -16.42 9.44
CA GLU A 190 3.67 -17.18 8.17
C GLU A 190 3.62 -16.29 6.91
N ILE A 191 3.72 -14.95 7.05
CA ILE A 191 3.97 -14.08 5.90
C ILE A 191 5.42 -14.24 5.42
N MET A 192 6.37 -14.47 6.34
CA MET A 192 7.80 -14.60 6.09
C MET A 192 8.18 -16.04 5.73
#